data_AF-A0A7L3JNF2-F1
#
_entry.id   AF-A0A7L3JNF2-F1
#
_cell.length_a   1.000
_cell.length_b   1.000
_cell.length_c   1.000
_cell.angle_alpha   90.00
_cell.angle_beta   90.00
_cell.angle_gamma   90.00
#
_symmetry.space_group_name_H-M   'P 1'
#
loop_
_entity.id
_entity.type
_entity.pdbx_description
1 polymer ?
#
loop_
_entity_poly.entity_id
_entity_poly.type
_entity_poly.pdbx_seq_one_letter_code
_entity_poly.pdbx_strand_id
1 'polypeptide(L)'
;LATNSDYNYTDAIMSYLFDFSDGDKAETPQRPWRSYFDLIVVDTRKPLFFAEGTVLRQVNTDTGKLRIGTYTGPLQHCAVYSGGEHPAG
;
A
#
# COMPACT_ATOMS: atom_id res chain seq x y z
N LEU A 1 -5.85 1.29 -2.73
CA LEU A 1 -5.11 0.29 -3.52
C LEU A 1 -5.17 -1.07 -2.82
N ALA A 2 -5.49 -2.14 -3.54
CA ALA A 2 -5.46 -3.52 -3.03
C ALA A 2 -4.80 -4.45 -4.07
N THR A 3 -3.55 -4.86 -3.84
CA THR A 3 -2.72 -5.62 -4.81
C THR A 3 -2.20 -6.93 -4.24
N ASN A 4 -1.93 -7.91 -5.12
CA ASN A 4 -1.34 -9.20 -4.73
C ASN A 4 0.19 -9.11 -4.59
N SER A 5 0.83 -8.13 -5.22
CA SER A 5 2.27 -7.91 -5.12
C SER A 5 2.69 -7.52 -3.71
N ASP A 6 3.95 -7.78 -3.38
CA ASP A 6 4.56 -7.29 -2.13
C ASP A 6 4.78 -5.77 -2.15
N TYR A 7 5.20 -5.23 -1.00
CA TYR A 7 5.44 -3.79 -0.88
C TYR A 7 6.59 -3.30 -1.77
N ASN A 8 7.72 -4.00 -1.82
CA ASN A 8 8.92 -3.50 -2.50
C ASN A 8 8.68 -3.37 -4.01
N TYR A 9 8.04 -4.36 -4.61
CA TYR A 9 7.66 -4.31 -6.01
C TYR A 9 6.61 -3.22 -6.26
N THR A 10 5.61 -3.12 -5.39
CA THR A 10 4.57 -2.07 -5.49
C THR A 10 5.18 -0.68 -5.40
N ASP A 11 6.08 -0.46 -4.45
CA ASP A 11 6.73 0.85 -4.23
C ASP A 11 7.60 1.24 -5.42
N ALA A 12 8.36 0.31 -6.01
CA ALA A 12 9.15 0.57 -7.20
C ALA A 12 8.28 0.96 -8.41
N ILE A 13 7.24 0.19 -8.71
CA ILE A 13 6.37 0.45 -9.86
C ILE A 13 5.56 1.73 -9.66
N MET A 14 4.98 1.94 -8.48
CA MET A 14 4.18 3.13 -8.21
C MET A 14 5.04 4.39 -8.14
N SER A 15 6.28 4.30 -7.66
CA SER A 15 7.20 5.45 -7.73
C SER A 15 7.49 5.83 -9.17
N TYR A 16 7.75 4.85 -10.05
CA TYR A 16 7.95 5.11 -11.48
C TYR A 16 6.70 5.71 -12.16
N LEU A 17 5.51 5.16 -11.90
CA LEU A 17 4.26 5.64 -12.51
C LEU A 17 3.88 7.06 -12.10
N PHE A 18 4.33 7.49 -10.91
CA PHE A 18 4.05 8.81 -10.35
C PHE A 18 5.26 9.75 -10.43
N ASP A 19 6.35 9.33 -11.09
CA ASP A 19 7.48 10.19 -11.39
C ASP A 19 7.13 11.09 -12.59
N PHE A 20 6.49 12.23 -12.31
CA PHE A 20 6.08 13.21 -13.32
C PHE A 20 7.21 14.20 -13.69
N SER A 21 8.47 13.85 -13.45
CA SER A 21 9.62 14.71 -13.74
C SER A 21 9.85 14.93 -15.25
N ASP A 22 9.24 14.11 -16.10
CA ASP A 22 9.40 14.17 -17.55
C ASP A 22 8.27 14.98 -18.22
N GLY A 23 8.46 16.31 -18.30
CA GLY A 23 7.72 17.17 -19.22
C GLY A 23 7.18 18.48 -18.64
N ASP A 24 7.95 19.56 -18.78
CA ASP A 24 7.58 21.00 -18.85
C ASP A 24 6.51 21.60 -17.90
N LYS A 25 6.00 20.86 -16.93
CA LYS A 25 5.02 21.31 -15.94
C LYS A 25 5.67 21.38 -14.58
N ALA A 26 6.53 22.38 -14.42
CA ALA A 26 7.18 22.76 -13.17
C ALA A 26 6.21 23.22 -12.05
N GLU A 27 4.89 23.06 -12.21
CA GLU A 27 3.89 23.66 -11.33
C GLU A 27 3.29 22.70 -10.30
N THR A 28 3.44 21.38 -10.44
CA THR A 28 2.91 20.44 -9.43
C THR A 28 4.00 19.94 -8.51
N PRO A 29 3.92 20.21 -7.19
CA PRO A 29 4.83 19.63 -6.21
C PRO A 29 4.82 18.10 -6.30
N GLN A 30 6.00 17.51 -6.44
CA GLN A 30 6.15 16.06 -6.36
C GLN A 30 5.67 15.58 -4.99
N ARG A 31 4.64 14.74 -4.96
CA ARG A 31 4.12 14.14 -3.73
C ARG A 31 4.24 12.61 -3.84
N PRO A 32 4.53 11.90 -2.74
CA PRO A 32 4.69 10.45 -2.78
C PRO A 32 3.40 9.79 -3.28
N TRP A 33 3.53 8.75 -4.12
CA TRP A 33 2.39 8.01 -4.69
C TRP A 33 1.40 7.54 -3.62
N ARG A 34 1.88 7.21 -2.41
CA ARG A 34 1.07 6.78 -1.27
C ARG A 34 0.01 7.80 -0.87
N SER A 35 0.27 9.09 -1.02
CA SER A 35 -0.66 10.17 -0.69
C SER A 35 -1.88 10.26 -1.63
N TYR A 36 -1.87 9.54 -2.74
CA TYR A 36 -3.00 9.46 -3.68
C TYR A 36 -4.06 8.44 -3.25
N PHE A 37 -3.83 7.67 -2.19
CA PHE A 37 -4.73 6.62 -1.73
C PHE A 37 -5.08 6.79 -0.26
N ASP A 38 -6.37 6.66 0.06
CA ASP A 38 -6.84 6.66 1.45
C ASP A 38 -6.45 5.38 2.20
N LEU A 39 -6.35 4.26 1.48
CA LEU A 39 -5.97 2.95 2.00
C LEU A 39 -5.10 2.19 1.01
N ILE A 40 -4.01 1.58 1.50
CA ILE A 40 -3.07 0.79 0.70
C ILE A 40 -2.88 -0.57 1.36
N VAL A 41 -3.23 -1.62 0.63
CA VAL A 41 -3.06 -3.02 1.07
C VAL A 41 -2.28 -3.80 -0.01
N VAL A 42 -1.15 -4.36 0.37
CA VAL A 42 -0.28 -5.24 -0.43
C VAL A 42 -0.45 -6.69 0.02
N ASP A 43 0.14 -7.65 -0.69
CA ASP A 43 0.07 -9.08 -0.35
C ASP A 43 -1.37 -9.60 -0.11
N THR A 44 -2.35 -9.06 -0.83
CA THR A 44 -3.78 -9.36 -0.53
C THR A 44 -4.17 -10.83 -0.79
N ARG A 45 -3.40 -11.58 -1.57
CA ARG A 45 -3.67 -12.99 -1.92
C ARG A 45 -5.07 -13.22 -2.51
N LYS A 46 -5.58 -12.30 -3.33
CA LYS A 46 -6.85 -12.49 -4.07
C LYS A 46 -6.79 -13.81 -4.86
N PRO A 47 -7.84 -14.66 -4.81
CA PRO A 47 -9.19 -14.35 -4.32
C PRO A 47 -9.41 -14.53 -2.80
N LEU A 48 -8.46 -15.09 -2.04
CA LEU A 48 -8.60 -15.38 -0.61
C LEU A 48 -8.99 -14.14 0.21
N PHE A 49 -8.51 -12.96 -0.21
CA PHE A 49 -8.88 -11.66 0.35
C PHE A 49 -10.40 -11.43 0.49
N PHE A 50 -11.20 -11.98 -0.42
CA PHE A 50 -12.67 -11.80 -0.43
C PHE A 50 -13.42 -12.91 0.31
N ALA A 51 -12.70 -13.83 0.95
CA ALA A 51 -13.23 -14.89 1.79
C ALA A 51 -12.71 -14.69 3.23
N GLU A 52 -11.97 -15.67 3.76
CA GLU A 52 -11.38 -15.62 5.11
C GLU A 52 -10.10 -14.76 5.24
N GLY A 53 -9.53 -14.30 4.12
CA GLY A 53 -8.37 -13.42 4.11
C GLY A 53 -7.13 -13.96 4.81
N THR A 54 -6.28 -13.05 5.30
CA THR A 54 -5.12 -13.38 6.13
C THR A 54 -4.95 -12.38 7.26
N VAL A 55 -4.04 -12.67 8.21
CA VAL A 55 -3.66 -11.73 9.27
C VAL A 55 -3.25 -10.38 8.67
N LEU A 56 -3.89 -9.30 9.13
CA LEU A 56 -3.54 -7.93 8.77
C LEU A 56 -2.28 -7.48 9.51
N ARG A 57 -1.29 -7.04 8.75
CA ARG A 57 -0.03 -6.50 9.29
C ARG A 57 0.26 -5.12 8.72
N GLN A 58 1.05 -4.34 9.44
CA GLN A 58 1.53 -3.04 8.94
C GLN A 58 2.93 -3.21 8.34
N VAL A 59 3.19 -2.57 7.20
CA VAL A 59 4.51 -2.52 6.57
C VAL A 59 5.32 -1.38 7.18
N ASN A 60 6.58 -1.64 7.52
CA ASN A 60 7.58 -0.59 7.74
C ASN A 60 8.06 -0.12 6.37
N THR A 61 7.58 1.03 5.91
CA THR A 61 7.85 1.54 4.57
C THR A 61 9.30 1.97 4.33
N ASP A 62 10.09 2.16 5.38
CA ASP A 62 11.51 2.52 5.25
C ASP A 62 12.37 1.29 4.94
N THR A 63 11.89 0.09 5.30
CA THR A 63 12.63 -1.18 5.14
C THR A 63 11.92 -2.18 4.23
N GLY A 64 10.65 -1.94 3.92
CA GLY A 64 9.75 -2.86 3.22
C GLY A 64 9.35 -4.11 4.01
N LYS A 65 9.76 -4.23 5.29
CA LYS A 65 9.47 -5.40 6.12
C LYS A 65 8.15 -5.24 6.87
N LEU A 66 7.51 -6.37 7.18
CA LEU A 66 6.32 -6.38 8.04
C LEU A 66 6.71 -6.07 9.49
N ARG A 67 5.95 -5.19 10.13
CA ARG A 67 6.01 -4.99 11.58
C ARG A 67 5.53 -6.26 12.28
N ILE A 68 6.12 -6.55 13.44
CA ILE A 68 5.80 -7.74 14.23
C ILE A 68 4.40 -7.57 14.86
N GLY A 69 3.60 -8.62 14.77
CA GLY A 69 2.26 -8.68 15.37
C GLY A 69 1.13 -8.33 14.41
N THR A 70 -0.10 -8.54 14.87
CA THR A 70 -1.33 -8.15 14.17
C THR A 70 -1.58 -6.66 14.39
N TYR A 71 -1.95 -5.94 13.34
CA TYR A 71 -2.31 -4.54 13.46
C TYR A 71 -3.74 -4.38 13.99
N THR A 72 -3.92 -3.65 15.09
CA THR A 72 -5.23 -3.39 15.73
C THR A 72 -5.54 -1.89 15.90
N GLY A 73 -4.72 -1.02 15.31
CA GLY A 73 -4.91 0.43 15.39
C GLY A 73 -5.91 0.98 14.36
N PRO A 74 -6.28 2.27 14.47
CA PRO A 74 -7.07 2.94 13.45
C PRO A 74 -6.28 3.10 12.15
N LEU A 75 -6.96 3.09 11.00
CA LEU A 75 -6.29 3.31 9.71
C LEU A 75 -5.57 4.67 9.69
N GLN A 76 -4.32 4.67 9.27
CA GLN A 76 -3.47 5.86 9.23
C GLN A 76 -3.25 6.32 7.78
N HIS A 77 -3.32 7.63 7.56
CA HIS A 77 -3.03 8.22 6.26
C HIS A 77 -1.59 7.88 5.82
N CYS A 78 -1.41 7.53 4.53
CA CYS A 78 -0.15 7.06 3.95
C CYS A 78 0.43 5.76 4.54
N ALA A 79 -0.25 5.10 5.48
CA ALA A 79 0.20 3.81 5.97
C ALA A 79 -0.07 2.71 4.94
N VAL A 80 0.77 1.68 5.00
CA VAL A 80 0.67 0.52 4.13
C VAL A 80 0.45 -0.72 4.96
N TYR A 81 -0.52 -1.52 4.56
CA TYR A 81 -0.89 -2.77 5.19
C TYR A 81 -0.59 -3.95 4.27
N SER A 82 -0.45 -5.14 4.84
CA SER A 82 -0.18 -6.39 4.13
C SER A 82 -1.19 -7.45 4.57
N GLY A 83 -1.75 -8.18 3.61
CA GLY A 83 -2.77 -9.20 3.86
C GLY A 83 -4.14 -8.61 4.17
N GLY A 84 -4.76 -9.08 5.26
CA GLY A 84 -6.12 -8.68 5.65
C GLY A 84 -7.21 -9.40 4.88
N GLU A 85 -8.43 -8.90 5.05
CA GLU A 85 -9.64 -9.37 4.38
C GLU A 85 -10.43 -8.16 3.87
N HIS A 86 -11.26 -8.39 2.86
CA HIS A 86 -12.24 -7.40 2.43
C HIS A 86 -13.26 -7.22 3.55
N PRO A 87 -13.47 -5.99 4.07
CA PRO A 87 -14.55 -5.77 5.03
C PRO A 87 -15.87 -6.09 4.34
N ALA A 88 -16.56 -7.13 4.79
CA ALA A 88 -17.94 -7.37 4.38
C ALA A 88 -18.77 -6.18 4.89
N GLY A 89 -19.41 -5.48 3.95
CA GLY A 89 -20.31 -4.36 4.26
C GLY A 89 -21.58 -4.78 4.97
#